data_AF-A0A8D7B3X0-F1
#
_entry.id   AF-A0A8D7B3X0-F1
#
_cell.length_a   1.000
_cell.length_b   1.000
_cell.length_c   1.000
_cell.angle_alpha   90.00
_cell.angle_beta   90.00
_cell.angle_gamma   90.00
#
_symmetry.space_group_name_H-M   'P 1'
#
loop_
_entity.id
_entity.type
_entity.pdbx_description
1 polymer ?
#
loop_
_entity_poly.entity_id
_entity_poly.type
_entity_poly.pdbx_seq_one_letter_code
_entity_poly.pdbx_strand_id
1 'polypeptide(L)'
;MDMDFARCALTMPSRPQRDGSIESPSSAAYQKLLVQCILKNRSRIFAFKSAPESPADKVCQFDEDNRPHKKQQRRIPKDPDRVLAAYDIIDDDRLNLLDWGSNNVLAIGLNDTVYIWNAANKSGTKFSRALENNSPVTSISWSPDGKVLAVAFGNSDLDLVDAATGRLLVGIQGDSHSFVCSLAWRSNAILTTGKSDGSVVDYDIRKDDRAICDYKGHRLEVCSLKWSELFGRYLASGGKDKLVHIWDARMAVANHHPCQHQLLHKINNHTSTVRALDWCPTRSNLLASGGGRMIIALSFGMLLMVFA
;
A
#
# COMPACT_ATOMS: atom_id res chain seq x y z
N MET A 1 5.32 -12.23 43.77
CA MET A 1 3.86 -12.42 43.61
C MET A 1 3.71 -13.42 42.47
N ASP A 2 3.24 -14.64 42.75
CA ASP A 2 3.18 -15.69 41.74
C ASP A 2 1.91 -15.51 40.89
N MET A 3 2.06 -14.88 39.73
CA MET A 3 0.96 -14.41 38.88
C MET A 3 0.09 -15.58 38.39
N ASP A 4 0.66 -16.78 38.30
CA ASP A 4 -0.04 -17.99 37.87
C ASP A 4 -1.02 -18.51 38.92
N PHE A 5 -0.72 -18.34 40.21
CA PHE A 5 -1.65 -18.67 41.29
C PHE A 5 -2.83 -17.71 41.36
N ALA A 6 -2.58 -16.40 41.22
CA ALA A 6 -3.64 -15.40 41.20
C ALA A 6 -4.58 -15.60 40.01
N ARG A 7 -4.02 -15.90 38.83
CA ARG A 7 -4.79 -16.23 37.64
C ARG A 7 -5.61 -17.51 37.83
N CYS A 8 -5.03 -18.54 38.44
CA CYS A 8 -5.75 -19.77 38.78
C CYS A 8 -6.95 -19.51 39.70
N ALA A 9 -6.74 -18.79 40.81
CA ALA A 9 -7.79 -18.49 41.78
C ALA A 9 -8.94 -17.66 41.20
N LEU A 10 -8.66 -16.78 40.23
CA LEU A 10 -9.67 -16.01 39.51
C LEU A 10 -10.47 -16.83 38.50
N THR A 11 -9.85 -17.84 37.89
CA THR A 11 -10.52 -18.73 36.93
C THR A 11 -11.33 -19.84 37.59
N MET A 12 -11.18 -20.05 38.90
CA MET A 12 -11.98 -21.04 39.62
C MET A 12 -13.41 -20.51 39.82
N PRO A 13 -14.44 -21.32 39.54
CA PRO A 13 -15.82 -20.92 39.78
C PRO A 13 -16.05 -20.76 41.29
N SER A 14 -16.19 -19.51 41.73
CA SER A 14 -16.41 -19.16 43.14
C SER A 14 -17.89 -19.20 43.56
N ARG A 15 -18.79 -19.61 42.66
CA ARG A 15 -20.23 -19.79 42.94
C ARG A 15 -20.79 -21.00 42.18
N PRO A 16 -21.82 -21.69 42.71
CA PRO A 16 -22.52 -22.73 41.97
C PRO A 16 -23.03 -22.15 40.65
N GLN A 17 -22.71 -22.85 39.55
CA GLN A 17 -22.94 -22.42 38.17
C GLN A 17 -24.39 -22.00 37.95
N ARG A 18 -24.59 -20.86 37.28
CA ARG A 18 -25.81 -20.63 36.49
C ARG A 18 -25.60 -21.38 35.17
N ASP A 19 -26.54 -22.25 34.85
CA ASP A 19 -26.56 -23.10 33.66
C ASP A 19 -26.29 -22.29 32.38
N GLY A 20 -25.33 -22.75 31.56
CA GLY A 20 -25.24 -22.33 30.16
C GLY A 20 -23.86 -22.11 29.53
N SER A 21 -22.73 -22.26 30.24
CA SER A 21 -21.41 -22.19 29.59
C SER A 21 -20.89 -23.58 29.24
N ILE A 22 -20.94 -23.95 27.96
CA ILE A 22 -20.32 -25.17 27.43
C ILE A 22 -18.80 -24.96 27.44
N GLU A 23 -18.13 -25.40 28.51
CA GLU A 23 -16.68 -25.44 28.55
C GLU A 23 -16.16 -26.57 27.66
N SER A 24 -15.13 -26.31 26.85
CA SER A 24 -14.54 -27.32 25.99
C SER A 24 -13.87 -28.42 26.84
N PRO A 25 -13.89 -29.71 26.41
CA PRO A 25 -13.29 -30.81 27.17
C PRO A 25 -11.81 -30.61 27.50
N SER A 26 -11.08 -29.88 26.63
CA SER A 26 -9.67 -29.53 26.82
C SER A 26 -9.45 -28.48 27.93
N SER A 27 -10.38 -27.53 28.10
CA SER A 27 -10.34 -26.54 29.18
C SER A 27 -10.47 -27.20 30.56
N ALA A 28 -11.42 -28.13 30.69
CA ALA A 28 -11.64 -28.87 31.93
C ALA A 28 -10.44 -29.78 32.30
N ALA A 29 -9.82 -30.44 31.31
CA ALA A 29 -8.62 -31.25 31.52
C ALA A 29 -7.41 -30.41 31.97
N TYR A 30 -7.23 -29.23 31.35
CA TYR A 30 -6.19 -28.28 31.72
C TYR A 30 -6.36 -27.75 33.14
N GLN A 31 -7.58 -27.36 33.53
CA GLN A 31 -7.89 -26.92 34.90
C GLN A 31 -7.56 -27.99 35.94
N LYS A 32 -7.90 -29.27 35.68
CA LYS A 32 -7.57 -30.39 36.57
C LYS A 32 -6.06 -30.57 36.77
N LEU A 33 -5.28 -30.46 35.69
CA LEU A 33 -3.83 -30.59 35.73
C LEU A 33 -3.20 -29.42 36.53
N LEU A 34 -3.73 -28.22 36.33
CA LEU A 34 -3.29 -27.00 37.00
C LEU A 34 -3.57 -27.06 38.51
N VAL A 35 -4.75 -27.55 38.91
CA VAL A 35 -5.10 -27.86 40.31
C VAL A 35 -4.13 -28.87 40.90
N GLN A 36 -3.82 -29.96 40.18
CA GLN A 36 -2.94 -31.01 40.67
C GLN A 36 -1.49 -30.52 40.89
N CYS A 37 -0.97 -29.70 39.98
CA CYS A 37 0.41 -29.21 40.04
C CYS A 37 0.60 -28.09 41.07
N ILE A 38 -0.35 -27.15 41.15
CA ILE A 38 -0.19 -25.94 41.98
C ILE A 38 -0.64 -26.17 43.42
N LEU A 39 -1.72 -26.94 43.67
CA LEU A 39 -2.26 -27.11 45.02
C LEU A 39 -1.58 -28.21 45.84
N LYS A 40 -0.79 -29.10 45.23
CA LYS A 40 -0.05 -30.16 45.93
C LYS A 40 1.24 -29.65 46.60
N ASN A 41 1.89 -28.63 46.05
CA ASN A 41 3.14 -28.09 46.60
C ASN A 41 2.86 -26.87 47.49
N ARG A 42 2.23 -27.10 48.65
CA ARG A 42 1.92 -26.06 49.63
C ARG A 42 3.14 -25.68 50.47
N SER A 43 4.13 -25.02 49.89
CA SER A 43 5.03 -24.20 50.70
C SER A 43 4.36 -22.84 50.90
N ARG A 44 3.71 -22.67 52.06
CA ARG A 44 3.23 -21.37 52.54
C ARG A 44 4.45 -20.48 52.80
N ILE A 45 4.93 -19.73 51.81
CA ILE A 45 6.16 -18.94 51.98
C ILE A 45 5.88 -17.54 52.56
N PHE A 46 4.65 -17.01 52.56
CA PHE A 46 4.37 -15.74 53.25
C PHE A 46 2.98 -15.75 53.92
N ALA A 47 2.96 -15.81 55.25
CA ALA A 47 1.78 -15.53 56.07
C ALA A 47 1.91 -14.12 56.65
N PHE A 48 0.91 -13.27 56.43
CA PHE A 48 0.83 -11.97 57.08
C PHE A 48 0.59 -12.17 58.58
N LYS A 49 1.41 -11.53 59.43
CA LYS A 49 1.33 -11.66 60.90
C LYS A 49 0.08 -11.03 61.53
N SER A 50 -0.61 -10.17 60.79
CA SER A 50 -1.87 -9.55 61.20
C SER A 50 -2.80 -9.42 60.00
N ALA A 51 -4.11 -9.47 60.25
CA ALA A 51 -5.09 -9.18 59.22
C ALA A 51 -4.83 -7.76 58.67
N PRO A 52 -4.76 -7.58 57.33
CA PRO A 52 -4.65 -6.23 56.77
C PRO A 52 -5.87 -5.41 57.20
N GLU A 53 -5.66 -4.14 57.50
CA GLU A 53 -6.75 -3.21 57.78
C GLU A 53 -7.77 -3.30 56.64
N SER A 54 -9.06 -3.41 57.00
CA SER A 54 -10.15 -3.39 56.03
C SER A 54 -9.95 -2.19 55.12
N PRO A 55 -9.92 -2.36 53.79
CA PRO A 55 -9.67 -1.27 52.87
C PRO A 55 -10.67 -0.17 53.20
N ALA A 56 -10.18 1.03 53.49
CA ALA A 56 -11.05 2.15 53.78
C ALA A 56 -12.07 2.26 52.65
N ASP A 57 -13.37 2.33 52.98
CA ASP A 57 -14.50 2.52 52.05
C ASP A 57 -14.45 3.85 51.26
N LYS A 58 -13.27 4.45 51.15
CA LYS A 58 -12.95 5.37 50.07
C LYS A 58 -12.65 4.52 48.85
N VAL A 59 -13.70 3.97 48.25
CA VAL A 59 -13.77 3.97 46.80
C VAL A 59 -13.50 5.42 46.42
N CYS A 60 -12.25 5.74 46.07
CA CYS A 60 -12.00 6.87 45.21
C CYS A 60 -12.82 6.56 43.98
N GLN A 61 -14.04 7.09 43.92
CA GLN A 61 -14.71 7.28 42.67
C GLN A 61 -13.70 8.13 41.90
N PHE A 62 -12.93 7.46 41.04
CA PHE A 62 -12.46 8.10 39.83
C PHE A 62 -13.74 8.43 39.07
N ASP A 63 -14.43 9.48 39.53
CA ASP A 63 -15.14 10.39 38.65
C ASP A 63 -14.05 11.10 37.84
N GLU A 64 -13.28 10.32 37.06
CA GLU A 64 -12.96 10.82 35.74
C GLU A 64 -14.33 11.13 35.18
N ASP A 65 -14.61 12.43 35.02
CA ASP A 65 -15.73 12.93 34.27
C ASP A 65 -15.87 12.07 33.00
N ASN A 66 -16.69 11.02 33.06
CA ASN A 66 -17.14 10.22 31.93
C ASN A 66 -18.12 11.05 31.11
N ARG A 67 -17.87 12.36 31.03
CA ARG A 67 -18.43 13.21 30.00
C ARG A 67 -17.87 12.61 28.72
N PRO A 68 -18.71 12.18 27.77
CA PRO A 68 -18.20 11.86 26.46
C PRO A 68 -17.47 13.12 26.00
N HIS A 69 -16.12 13.05 25.89
CA HIS A 69 -15.38 14.10 25.22
C HIS A 69 -16.09 14.25 23.88
N LYS A 70 -16.82 15.35 23.69
CA LYS A 70 -17.49 15.63 22.42
C LYS A 70 -16.37 15.54 21.41
N LYS A 71 -16.34 14.46 20.63
CA LYS A 71 -15.31 14.22 19.63
C LYS A 71 -15.32 15.47 18.78
N GLN A 72 -14.32 16.33 18.96
CA GLN A 72 -14.22 17.55 18.16
C GLN A 72 -13.98 17.05 16.75
N GLN A 73 -15.05 17.01 15.95
CA GLN A 73 -14.96 16.57 14.58
C GLN A 73 -14.05 17.56 13.88
N ARG A 74 -12.93 17.05 13.37
CA ARG A 74 -11.99 17.82 12.56
C ARG A 74 -12.79 18.51 11.46
N ARG A 75 -12.73 19.84 11.40
CA ARG A 75 -13.31 20.59 10.28
C ARG A 75 -12.44 20.38 9.06
N ILE A 76 -13.02 19.82 8.01
CA ILE A 76 -12.38 19.65 6.71
C ILE A 76 -12.95 20.77 5.81
N PRO A 77 -12.10 21.66 5.25
CA PRO A 77 -12.52 22.65 4.27
C PRO A 77 -13.24 21.98 3.09
N LYS A 78 -14.33 22.59 2.61
CA LYS A 78 -15.08 22.07 1.45
C LYS A 78 -14.51 22.57 0.12
N ASP A 79 -13.94 23.77 0.14
CA ASP A 79 -13.34 24.39 -1.03
C ASP A 79 -11.87 23.98 -1.14
N PRO A 80 -11.36 23.79 -2.37
CA PRO A 80 -9.94 23.52 -2.58
C PRO A 80 -9.11 24.72 -2.15
N ASP A 81 -7.95 24.47 -1.52
CA ASP A 81 -7.02 25.54 -1.16
C ASP A 81 -6.48 26.26 -2.41
N ARG A 82 -6.28 25.50 -3.51
CA ARG A 82 -5.77 26.00 -4.79
C ARG A 82 -6.38 25.27 -5.97
N VAL A 83 -6.54 25.98 -7.07
CA VAL A 83 -6.99 25.44 -8.36
C VAL A 83 -5.95 25.82 -9.42
N LEU A 84 -5.38 24.82 -10.07
CA LEU A 84 -4.48 25.00 -11.21
C LEU A 84 -5.26 24.70 -12.49
N ALA A 85 -5.12 25.58 -13.48
CA ALA A 85 -5.73 25.35 -14.78
C ALA A 85 -4.87 24.39 -15.60
N ALA A 86 -5.42 23.22 -15.92
CA ALA A 86 -4.82 22.22 -16.79
C ALA A 86 -5.58 22.23 -18.12
N TYR A 87 -5.10 23.04 -19.07
CA TYR A 87 -5.63 23.05 -20.44
C TYR A 87 -5.00 21.88 -21.21
N ASP A 88 -5.77 21.23 -22.09
CA ASP A 88 -5.30 20.13 -22.94
C ASP A 88 -4.90 18.84 -22.22
N ILE A 89 -5.51 18.58 -21.05
CA ILE A 89 -5.44 17.26 -20.42
C ILE A 89 -6.22 16.25 -21.26
N ILE A 90 -5.61 15.09 -21.53
CA ILE A 90 -6.25 14.02 -22.30
C ILE A 90 -7.18 13.24 -21.37
N ASP A 91 -8.45 13.15 -21.73
CA ASP A 91 -9.45 12.36 -21.03
C ASP A 91 -9.40 10.89 -21.51
N ASP A 92 -8.43 10.15 -20.99
CA ASP A 92 -8.31 8.70 -21.22
C ASP A 92 -8.05 8.02 -19.87
N ASP A 93 -8.90 7.05 -19.53
CA ASP A 93 -8.92 6.36 -18.24
C ASP A 93 -7.69 5.48 -18.01
N ARG A 94 -6.92 5.19 -19.06
CA ARG A 94 -5.72 4.34 -19.00
C ARG A 94 -4.46 5.13 -18.65
N LEU A 95 -4.50 6.45 -18.76
CA LEU A 95 -3.31 7.31 -18.64
C LEU A 95 -3.07 7.73 -17.19
N ASN A 96 -1.80 7.95 -16.84
CA ASN A 96 -1.36 8.41 -15.53
C ASN A 96 -0.62 9.74 -15.66
N LEU A 97 -1.38 10.81 -15.88
CA LEU A 97 -0.85 12.11 -16.29
C LEU A 97 -0.40 13.04 -15.16
N LEU A 98 -0.47 12.61 -13.90
CA LEU A 98 -0.19 13.49 -12.76
C LEU A 98 0.55 12.72 -11.67
N ASP A 99 1.65 13.31 -11.20
CA ASP A 99 2.37 12.81 -10.03
C ASP A 99 2.99 13.97 -9.24
N TRP A 100 3.08 13.80 -7.92
CA TRP A 100 3.65 14.80 -7.01
C TRP A 100 4.89 14.24 -6.34
N GLY A 101 6.05 14.82 -6.65
CA GLY A 101 7.33 14.41 -6.10
C GLY A 101 7.55 14.82 -4.65
N SER A 102 8.42 14.09 -3.96
CA SER A 102 8.86 14.40 -2.58
C SER A 102 9.60 15.74 -2.45
N ASN A 103 10.07 16.28 -3.58
CA ASN A 103 10.65 17.62 -3.71
C ASN A 103 9.61 18.77 -3.71
N ASN A 104 8.34 18.47 -3.46
CA ASN A 104 7.22 19.41 -3.47
C ASN A 104 6.95 20.02 -4.87
N VAL A 105 7.23 19.25 -5.91
CA VAL A 105 7.00 19.61 -7.31
C VAL A 105 5.94 18.69 -7.91
N LEU A 106 4.92 19.29 -8.50
CA LEU A 106 3.84 18.60 -9.21
C LEU A 106 4.20 18.52 -10.69
N ALA A 107 4.10 17.33 -11.29
CA ALA A 107 4.24 17.13 -12.71
C ALA A 107 2.88 16.77 -13.32
N ILE A 108 2.53 17.42 -14.43
CA ILE A 108 1.24 17.26 -15.12
C ILE A 108 1.49 17.10 -16.63
N GLY A 109 1.01 16.01 -17.22
CA GLY A 109 1.05 15.77 -18.67
C GLY A 109 -0.14 16.45 -19.35
N LEU A 110 0.14 17.42 -20.21
CA LEU A 110 -0.82 18.17 -21.02
C LEU A 110 -0.46 17.94 -22.49
N ASN A 111 -1.23 17.10 -23.16
CA ASN A 111 -0.93 16.59 -24.50
C ASN A 111 0.52 16.06 -24.62
N ASP A 112 1.38 16.69 -25.42
CA ASP A 112 2.79 16.33 -25.65
C ASP A 112 3.79 16.98 -24.67
N THR A 113 3.27 17.80 -23.74
CA THR A 113 4.07 18.66 -22.87
C THR A 113 3.89 18.27 -21.42
N VAL A 114 4.96 18.29 -20.63
CA VAL A 114 4.91 18.12 -19.17
C VAL A 114 5.04 19.47 -18.49
N TYR A 115 4.02 19.87 -17.75
CA TYR A 115 4.04 21.03 -16.88
C TYR A 115 4.60 20.66 -15.51
N ILE A 116 5.57 21.43 -15.03
CA ILE A 116 6.22 21.23 -13.74
C ILE A 116 5.88 22.43 -12.87
N TRP A 117 5.22 22.20 -11.74
CA TRP A 117 4.78 23.26 -10.82
C TRP A 117 5.39 23.07 -9.44
N ASN A 118 6.19 24.03 -9.00
CA ASN A 118 6.79 24.02 -7.67
C ASN A 118 5.83 24.65 -6.66
N ALA A 119 5.35 23.87 -5.69
CA ALA A 119 4.36 24.33 -4.72
C ALA A 119 4.93 25.32 -3.68
N ALA A 120 6.24 25.25 -3.39
CA ALA A 120 6.92 26.14 -2.46
C ALA A 120 7.05 27.56 -3.03
N ASN A 121 7.55 27.66 -4.27
CA ASN A 121 7.83 28.95 -4.90
C ASN A 121 6.66 29.48 -5.74
N LYS A 122 5.61 28.66 -5.96
CA LYS A 122 4.46 28.97 -6.83
C LYS A 122 4.86 29.28 -8.27
N SER A 123 6.02 28.80 -8.70
CA SER A 123 6.53 28.96 -10.06
C SER A 123 6.27 27.70 -10.85
N GLY A 124 5.85 27.88 -12.11
CA GLY A 124 5.70 26.79 -13.06
C GLY A 124 6.73 26.90 -14.18
N THR A 125 7.35 25.78 -14.52
CA THR A 125 8.19 25.62 -15.71
C THR A 125 7.54 24.60 -16.64
N LYS A 126 7.83 24.71 -17.93
CA LYS A 126 7.36 23.75 -18.93
C LYS A 126 8.55 22.92 -19.39
N PHE A 127 8.34 21.61 -19.47
CA PHE A 127 9.23 20.69 -20.16
C PHE A 127 8.45 20.11 -21.34
N SER A 128 8.89 20.43 -22.56
CA SER A 128 8.38 19.79 -23.77
C SER A 128 9.56 19.25 -24.57
N ARG A 129 9.35 18.11 -25.21
CA ARG A 129 10.28 17.56 -26.18
C ARG A 129 9.59 17.61 -27.54
N ALA A 130 10.30 18.14 -28.54
CA ALA A 130 9.90 18.00 -29.93
C ALA A 130 10.15 16.54 -30.34
N LEU A 131 9.16 15.68 -30.14
CA LEU A 131 9.14 14.35 -30.73
C LEU A 131 8.70 14.49 -32.19
N GLU A 132 9.29 13.71 -33.09
CA GLU A 132 9.03 13.79 -34.54
C GLU A 132 7.53 13.63 -34.88
N ASN A 133 6.74 13.03 -33.98
CA ASN A 133 5.33 12.72 -34.18
C ASN A 133 4.36 13.37 -33.16
N ASN A 134 4.79 14.37 -32.37
CA ASN A 134 3.98 15.00 -31.30
C ASN A 134 3.17 13.98 -30.46
N SER A 135 3.82 12.89 -30.07
CA SER A 135 3.15 11.82 -29.33
C SER A 135 2.78 12.30 -27.93
N PRO A 136 1.54 12.10 -27.48
CA PRO A 136 1.09 12.61 -26.18
C PRO A 136 1.79 11.87 -25.04
N VAL A 137 1.93 12.55 -23.91
CA VAL A 137 2.35 11.97 -22.64
C VAL A 137 1.28 11.00 -22.16
N THR A 138 1.67 9.79 -21.81
CA THR A 138 0.75 8.73 -21.36
C THR A 138 0.88 8.42 -19.89
N SER A 139 2.08 8.54 -19.32
CA SER A 139 2.32 8.29 -17.90
C SER A 139 3.48 9.14 -17.39
N ILE A 140 3.37 9.60 -16.15
CA ILE A 140 4.40 10.35 -15.44
C ILE A 140 4.61 9.70 -14.07
N SER A 141 5.87 9.57 -13.64
CA SER A 141 6.15 9.19 -12.25
C SER A 141 7.47 9.76 -11.73
N TRP A 142 7.42 10.36 -10.55
CA TRP A 142 8.59 10.84 -9.81
C TRP A 142 9.34 9.69 -9.14
N SER A 143 10.67 9.75 -9.21
CA SER A 143 11.51 8.90 -8.38
C SER A 143 11.25 9.18 -6.88
N PRO A 144 11.45 8.19 -5.99
CA PRO A 144 11.21 8.36 -4.56
C PRO A 144 12.01 9.52 -3.93
N ASP A 145 13.22 9.78 -4.42
CA ASP A 145 14.06 10.91 -4.00
C ASP A 145 13.69 12.26 -4.64
N GLY A 146 12.74 12.28 -5.58
CA GLY A 146 12.28 13.49 -6.27
C GLY A 146 13.31 14.12 -7.20
N LYS A 147 14.38 13.40 -7.56
CA LYS A 147 15.45 13.91 -8.43
C LYS A 147 15.22 13.61 -9.90
N VAL A 148 14.51 12.52 -10.21
CA VAL A 148 14.29 12.06 -11.57
C VAL A 148 12.80 11.97 -11.82
N LEU A 149 12.37 12.49 -12.97
CA LEU A 149 11.02 12.35 -13.48
C LEU A 149 11.03 11.37 -14.65
N ALA A 150 10.27 10.29 -14.55
CA ALA A 150 9.98 9.41 -15.68
C ALA A 150 8.76 9.93 -16.43
N VAL A 151 8.89 10.07 -17.75
CA VAL A 151 7.83 10.53 -18.66
C VAL A 151 7.73 9.52 -19.79
N ALA A 152 6.57 8.88 -19.94
CA ALA A 152 6.28 8.00 -21.05
C ALA A 152 5.38 8.67 -22.08
N PHE A 153 5.55 8.29 -23.34
CA PHE A 153 4.84 8.83 -24.47
C PHE A 153 4.04 7.77 -25.24
N GLY A 154 3.09 8.22 -26.05
CA GLY A 154 2.20 7.37 -26.85
C GLY A 154 2.89 6.57 -27.96
N ASN A 155 4.14 6.90 -28.30
CA ASN A 155 5.00 6.13 -29.20
C ASN A 155 5.87 5.09 -28.48
N SER A 156 5.59 4.84 -27.19
CA SER A 156 6.32 3.90 -26.32
C SER A 156 7.66 4.39 -25.81
N ASP A 157 8.10 5.60 -26.20
CA ASP A 157 9.31 6.19 -25.66
C ASP A 157 9.14 6.53 -24.19
N LEU A 158 10.24 6.40 -23.45
CA LEU A 158 10.32 6.69 -22.04
C LEU A 158 11.54 7.57 -21.76
N ASP A 159 11.30 8.77 -21.28
CA ASP A 159 12.33 9.74 -20.94
C ASP A 159 12.50 9.82 -19.42
N LEU A 160 13.76 9.84 -18.98
CA LEU A 160 14.15 10.18 -17.62
C LEU A 160 14.72 11.59 -17.63
N VAL A 161 14.10 12.48 -16.87
CA VAL A 161 14.42 13.92 -16.83
C VAL A 161 14.93 14.27 -15.45
N ASP A 162 16.01 15.05 -15.38
CA ASP A 162 16.50 15.61 -14.12
C ASP A 162 15.56 16.74 -13.64
N ALA A 163 15.06 16.61 -12.41
CA ALA A 163 14.17 17.58 -11.79
C ALA A 163 14.81 18.98 -11.63
N ALA A 164 16.12 19.02 -11.35
CA ALA A 164 16.80 20.26 -10.99
C ALA A 164 17.12 21.10 -12.24
N THR A 165 17.55 20.43 -13.31
CA THR A 165 17.99 21.09 -14.55
C THR A 165 16.93 21.09 -15.65
N GLY A 166 15.90 20.24 -15.53
CA GLY A 166 14.92 20.01 -16.59
C GLY A 166 15.51 19.35 -17.84
N ARG A 167 16.71 18.76 -17.74
CA ARG A 167 17.41 18.15 -18.86
C ARG A 167 17.08 16.67 -18.96
N LEU A 168 17.00 16.18 -20.19
CA LEU A 168 16.92 14.76 -20.49
C LEU A 168 18.20 14.06 -20.02
N LEU A 169 18.06 13.09 -19.13
CA LEU A 169 19.15 12.22 -18.66
C LEU A 169 19.30 11.01 -19.58
N VAL A 170 18.19 10.32 -19.83
CA VAL A 170 18.15 9.07 -20.61
C VAL A 170 16.85 9.04 -21.41
N GLY A 171 16.95 8.75 -22.71
CA GLY A 171 15.79 8.37 -23.53
C GLY A 171 15.84 6.88 -23.83
N ILE A 172 14.76 6.17 -23.50
CA ILE A 172 14.58 4.75 -23.74
C ILE A 172 13.57 4.63 -24.89
N GLN A 173 14.02 4.19 -26.05
CA GLN A 173 13.12 3.92 -27.17
C GLN A 173 12.36 2.62 -26.92
N GLY A 174 11.04 2.72 -26.99
CA GLY A 174 10.16 1.56 -26.84
C GLY A 174 9.77 0.96 -28.19
N ASP A 175 9.18 -0.22 -28.14
CA ASP A 175 8.64 -0.86 -29.35
C ASP A 175 7.40 -0.12 -29.85
N SER A 176 7.33 0.11 -31.16
CA SER A 176 6.23 0.89 -31.79
C SER A 176 4.83 0.26 -31.64
N HIS A 177 4.74 -1.00 -31.19
CA HIS A 177 3.48 -1.75 -31.14
C HIS A 177 2.67 -1.61 -29.84
N SER A 178 3.25 -1.04 -28.77
CA SER A 178 2.59 -0.97 -27.46
C SER A 178 3.11 0.18 -26.61
N PHE A 179 2.24 1.10 -26.21
CA PHE A 179 2.64 2.26 -25.40
C PHE A 179 2.55 1.96 -23.90
N VAL A 180 3.23 2.78 -23.09
CA VAL A 180 3.23 2.65 -21.64
C VAL A 180 2.02 3.36 -21.06
N CYS A 181 1.19 2.64 -20.31
CA CYS A 181 0.00 3.18 -19.64
C CYS A 181 0.29 3.60 -18.19
N SER A 182 1.22 2.91 -17.51
CA SER A 182 1.53 3.16 -16.11
C SER A 182 3.02 3.03 -15.81
N LEU A 183 3.48 3.81 -14.84
CA LEU A 183 4.86 3.83 -14.35
C LEU A 183 4.86 3.71 -12.83
N ALA A 184 5.79 2.95 -12.28
CA ALA A 184 6.00 2.88 -10.85
C ALA A 184 7.47 2.66 -10.51
N TRP A 185 8.01 3.49 -9.63
CA TRP A 185 9.36 3.31 -9.11
C TRP A 185 9.36 2.33 -7.94
N ARG A 186 10.24 1.34 -7.99
CA ARG A 186 10.52 0.44 -6.85
C ARG A 186 11.55 1.04 -5.89
N SER A 187 12.52 1.71 -6.47
CA SER A 187 13.63 2.39 -5.82
C SER A 187 14.12 3.50 -6.76
N ASN A 188 15.14 4.27 -6.39
CA ASN A 188 15.71 5.29 -7.28
C ASN A 188 16.40 4.70 -8.54
N ALA A 189 16.50 3.36 -8.67
CA ALA A 189 17.18 2.70 -9.76
C ALA A 189 16.29 1.82 -10.64
N ILE A 190 15.19 1.30 -10.09
CA ILE A 190 14.33 0.35 -10.80
C ILE A 190 12.99 1.01 -11.09
N LEU A 191 12.69 1.13 -12.37
CA LEU A 191 11.43 1.65 -12.89
C LEU A 191 10.64 0.53 -13.54
N THR A 192 9.40 0.33 -13.11
CA THR A 192 8.49 -0.64 -13.69
C THR A 192 7.52 0.06 -14.62
N THR A 193 7.39 -0.45 -15.84
CA THR A 193 6.45 0.06 -16.84
C THR A 193 5.34 -0.95 -17.07
N GLY A 194 4.10 -0.48 -17.15
CA GLY A 194 2.93 -1.27 -17.53
C GLY A 194 2.46 -0.83 -18.90
N LYS A 195 2.43 -1.74 -19.86
CA LYS A 195 2.14 -1.47 -21.27
C LYS A 195 0.69 -1.80 -21.64
N SER A 196 0.28 -1.31 -22.80
CA SER A 196 -1.05 -1.53 -23.37
C SER A 196 -1.29 -2.99 -23.83
N ASP A 197 -0.23 -3.76 -24.08
CA ASP A 197 -0.31 -5.18 -24.44
C ASP A 197 -0.48 -6.12 -23.23
N GLY A 198 -0.49 -5.57 -22.01
CA GLY A 198 -0.52 -6.36 -20.77
C GLY A 198 0.86 -6.72 -20.23
N SER A 199 1.94 -6.36 -20.93
CA SER A 199 3.30 -6.59 -20.47
C SER A 199 3.65 -5.61 -19.35
N VAL A 200 4.26 -6.12 -18.30
CA VAL A 200 4.89 -5.30 -17.25
C VAL A 200 6.36 -5.65 -17.24
N VAL A 201 7.22 -4.62 -17.27
CA VAL A 201 8.68 -4.79 -17.43
C VAL A 201 9.39 -3.92 -16.40
N ASP A 202 10.39 -4.48 -15.73
CA ASP A 202 11.32 -3.76 -14.86
C ASP A 202 12.53 -3.29 -15.65
N TYR A 203 12.88 -2.01 -15.50
CA TYR A 203 14.06 -1.39 -16.08
C TYR A 203 15.04 -0.96 -14.99
N ASP A 204 16.31 -1.42 -15.05
CA ASP A 204 17.42 -0.85 -14.28
C ASP A 204 17.99 0.33 -15.05
N ILE A 205 17.78 1.56 -14.55
CA ILE A 205 18.24 2.77 -15.23
C ILE A 205 19.77 2.90 -15.22
N ARG A 206 20.48 2.10 -14.41
CA ARG A 206 21.94 2.14 -14.24
C ARG A 206 22.67 1.24 -15.24
N LYS A 207 21.96 0.34 -15.91
CA LYS A 207 22.54 -0.61 -16.87
C LYS A 207 22.31 -0.13 -18.30
N ASP A 208 23.18 -0.55 -19.21
CA ASP A 208 22.98 -0.29 -20.64
C ASP A 208 21.86 -1.17 -21.21
N ASP A 209 21.88 -2.47 -20.90
CA ASP A 209 20.71 -3.34 -21.05
C ASP A 209 19.79 -3.15 -19.85
N ARG A 210 18.76 -2.34 -20.07
CA ARG A 210 17.92 -1.81 -19.00
C ARG A 210 16.85 -2.81 -18.59
N ALA A 211 16.31 -3.60 -19.52
CA ALA A 211 15.22 -4.52 -19.19
C ALA A 211 15.76 -5.71 -18.37
N ILE A 212 15.24 -5.88 -17.15
CA ILE A 212 15.71 -6.92 -16.22
C ILE A 212 14.73 -8.09 -16.21
N CYS A 213 13.47 -7.81 -15.86
CA CYS A 213 12.46 -8.84 -15.62
C CYS A 213 11.10 -8.44 -16.21
N ASP A 214 10.34 -9.45 -16.60
CA ASP A 214 8.95 -9.34 -17.06
C ASP A 214 7.97 -9.93 -16.04
N TYR A 215 6.78 -9.36 -15.98
CA TYR A 215 5.63 -9.92 -15.27
C TYR A 215 4.56 -10.27 -16.31
N LYS A 216 4.28 -11.57 -16.45
CA LYS A 216 3.27 -12.08 -17.40
C LYS A 216 2.04 -12.55 -16.64
N GLY A 217 0.90 -11.91 -16.91
CA GLY A 217 -0.39 -12.33 -16.34
C GLY A 217 -1.57 -11.50 -16.80
N HIS A 218 -1.36 -10.21 -17.06
CA HIS A 218 -2.37 -9.37 -17.69
C HIS A 218 -2.54 -9.72 -19.18
N ARG A 219 -3.77 -9.62 -19.68
CA ARG A 219 -4.11 -9.87 -21.09
C ARG A 219 -4.48 -8.60 -21.87
N LEU A 220 -4.69 -7.51 -21.14
CA LEU A 220 -5.11 -6.20 -21.62
C LEU A 220 -4.26 -5.13 -20.93
N GLU A 221 -4.50 -3.87 -21.26
CA GLU A 221 -3.73 -2.71 -20.81
C GLU A 221 -3.55 -2.68 -19.28
N VAL A 222 -2.32 -2.41 -18.84
CA VAL A 222 -1.99 -2.26 -17.41
C VAL A 222 -2.13 -0.79 -17.01
N CYS A 223 -3.31 -0.41 -16.55
CA CYS A 223 -3.66 0.97 -16.21
C CYS A 223 -3.06 1.46 -14.89
N SER A 224 -2.67 0.55 -13.99
CA SER A 224 -2.20 0.91 -12.66
C SER A 224 -1.06 0.02 -12.20
N LEU A 225 -0.02 0.65 -11.66
CA LEU A 225 1.13 0.00 -11.04
C LEU A 225 1.49 0.71 -9.75
N LYS A 226 1.68 -0.03 -8.67
CA LYS A 226 2.19 0.50 -7.41
C LYS A 226 3.08 -0.51 -6.70
N TRP A 227 4.27 -0.06 -6.34
CA TRP A 227 5.18 -0.78 -5.46
C TRP A 227 4.79 -0.57 -3.99
N SER A 228 4.98 -1.60 -3.18
CA SER A 228 4.87 -1.50 -1.72
C SER A 228 6.02 -0.66 -1.17
N GLU A 229 5.71 0.52 -0.62
CA GLU A 229 6.70 1.51 -0.16
C GLU A 229 7.58 1.00 1.00
N LEU A 230 6.99 0.25 1.94
CA LEU A 230 7.66 -0.11 3.20
C LEU A 230 8.86 -1.06 3.00
N PHE A 231 8.80 -1.93 1.98
CA PHE A 231 9.83 -2.95 1.74
C PHE A 231 10.24 -3.14 0.28
N GLY A 232 9.60 -2.45 -0.67
CA GLY A 232 9.88 -2.60 -2.11
C GLY A 232 9.80 -4.05 -2.61
N ARG A 233 8.98 -4.88 -1.94
CA ARG A 233 8.93 -6.32 -2.17
C ARG A 233 7.79 -6.70 -3.12
N TYR A 234 6.63 -6.12 -2.90
CA TYR A 234 5.41 -6.44 -3.63
C TYR A 234 5.12 -5.38 -4.68
N LEU A 235 4.81 -5.83 -5.88
CA LEU A 235 4.22 -5.01 -6.92
C LEU A 235 2.74 -5.36 -7.01
N ALA A 236 1.87 -4.35 -6.99
CA ALA A 236 0.47 -4.49 -7.38
C ALA A 236 0.31 -3.94 -8.79
N SER A 237 -0.32 -4.72 -9.68
CA SER A 237 -0.70 -4.28 -11.01
C SER A 237 -2.21 -4.46 -11.22
N GLY A 238 -2.82 -3.45 -11.83
CA GLY A 238 -4.24 -3.37 -12.13
C GLY A 238 -4.43 -3.11 -13.61
N GLY A 239 -5.32 -3.87 -14.24
CA GLY A 239 -5.52 -3.83 -15.68
C GLY A 239 -6.97 -3.62 -16.10
N LYS A 240 -7.14 -3.34 -17.39
CA LYS A 240 -8.46 -3.31 -18.07
C LYS A 240 -9.12 -4.69 -18.16
N ASP A 241 -8.33 -5.74 -17.96
CA ASP A 241 -8.81 -7.12 -17.76
C ASP A 241 -9.54 -7.33 -16.42
N LYS A 242 -9.70 -6.26 -15.61
CA LYS A 242 -10.44 -6.25 -14.34
C LYS A 242 -9.77 -7.08 -13.25
N LEU A 243 -8.49 -7.39 -13.45
CA LEU A 243 -7.71 -8.18 -12.54
C LEU A 243 -6.78 -7.28 -11.73
N VAL A 244 -6.57 -7.68 -10.47
CA VAL A 244 -5.42 -7.23 -9.68
C VAL A 244 -4.47 -8.40 -9.53
N HIS A 245 -3.22 -8.19 -9.93
CA HIS A 245 -2.15 -9.14 -9.72
C HIS A 245 -1.20 -8.59 -8.66
N ILE A 246 -0.82 -9.45 -7.71
CA ILE A 246 0.23 -9.16 -6.72
C ILE A 246 1.43 -10.03 -7.04
N TRP A 247 2.57 -9.40 -7.21
CA TRP A 247 3.83 -10.04 -7.57
C TRP A 247 4.82 -9.96 -6.42
N ASP A 248 5.62 -11.00 -6.21
CA ASP A 248 6.77 -10.95 -5.30
C ASP A 248 8.06 -10.81 -6.11
N ALA A 249 8.72 -9.67 -5.96
CA ALA A 249 9.93 -9.35 -6.70
C ALA A 249 11.14 -10.22 -6.33
N ARG A 250 11.06 -11.03 -5.26
CA ARG A 250 12.11 -11.98 -4.89
C ARG A 250 11.94 -13.35 -5.55
N MET A 251 10.72 -13.65 -6.02
CA MET A 251 10.39 -14.90 -6.69
C MET A 251 10.55 -14.74 -8.20
N ALA A 252 11.75 -14.31 -8.62
CA ALA A 252 12.12 -14.28 -10.03
C ALA A 252 12.61 -15.67 -10.44
N VAL A 253 12.01 -16.23 -11.48
CA VAL A 253 12.50 -17.45 -12.13
C VAL A 253 13.72 -17.04 -12.98
N ALA A 254 14.91 -17.25 -12.42
CA ALA A 254 16.20 -16.84 -13.00
C ALA A 254 16.60 -17.62 -14.27
N ASN A 255 15.82 -18.62 -14.68
CA ASN A 255 16.13 -19.47 -15.83
C ASN A 255 15.70 -18.85 -17.18
N HIS A 256 15.08 -17.67 -17.17
CA HIS A 256 14.71 -16.90 -18.35
C HIS A 256 15.43 -15.55 -18.35
N HIS A 257 15.84 -15.08 -19.52
CA HIS A 257 16.29 -13.70 -19.75
C HIS A 257 15.32 -13.07 -20.77
N PRO A 258 14.58 -12.01 -20.40
CA PRO A 258 14.49 -11.39 -19.07
C PRO A 258 13.91 -12.35 -18.00
N CYS A 259 14.26 -12.13 -16.73
CA CYS A 259 13.75 -12.94 -15.62
C CYS A 259 12.23 -12.81 -15.52
N GLN A 260 11.53 -13.89 -15.16
CA GLN A 260 10.08 -13.84 -15.02
C GLN A 260 9.68 -13.84 -13.55
N HIS A 261 8.93 -12.83 -13.12
CA HIS A 261 8.39 -12.81 -11.76
C HIS A 261 7.17 -13.72 -11.61
N GLN A 262 7.12 -14.44 -10.50
CA GLN A 262 5.98 -15.30 -10.17
C GLN A 262 4.81 -14.48 -9.60
N LEU A 263 3.61 -14.82 -10.07
CA LEU A 263 2.35 -14.30 -9.55
C LEU A 263 2.04 -14.90 -8.16
N LEU A 264 1.83 -14.05 -7.16
CA LEU A 264 1.46 -14.47 -5.81
C LEU A 264 -0.06 -14.58 -5.66
N HIS A 265 -0.79 -13.52 -6.04
CA HIS A 265 -2.23 -13.45 -5.93
C HIS A 265 -2.87 -12.90 -7.19
N LYS A 266 -3.90 -13.60 -7.66
CA LYS A 266 -4.80 -13.14 -8.72
C LYS A 266 -6.16 -12.83 -8.12
N ILE A 267 -6.64 -11.61 -8.31
CA ILE A 267 -7.88 -11.14 -7.71
C ILE A 267 -8.79 -10.68 -8.82
N ASN A 268 -9.98 -11.27 -8.89
CA ASN A 268 -10.93 -11.14 -9.99
C ASN A 268 -12.30 -10.62 -9.53
N ASN A 269 -12.33 -9.88 -8.42
CA ASN A 269 -13.57 -9.40 -7.83
C ASN A 269 -14.08 -8.10 -8.49
N HIS A 270 -13.20 -7.37 -9.20
CA HIS A 270 -13.59 -6.10 -9.83
C HIS A 270 -14.44 -6.35 -11.09
N THR A 271 -15.48 -5.55 -11.26
CA THR A 271 -16.40 -5.63 -12.42
C THR A 271 -15.98 -4.72 -13.58
N SER A 272 -15.03 -3.81 -13.32
CA SER A 272 -14.51 -2.82 -14.25
C SER A 272 -12.98 -2.72 -14.17
N THR A 273 -12.39 -1.88 -15.02
CA THR A 273 -10.94 -1.59 -15.09
C THR A 273 -10.41 -1.18 -13.72
N VAL A 274 -9.30 -1.79 -13.29
CA VAL A 274 -8.68 -1.45 -12.01
C VAL A 274 -7.63 -0.37 -12.21
N ARG A 275 -7.99 0.87 -11.84
CA ARG A 275 -7.12 2.04 -11.97
C ARG A 275 -6.58 2.52 -10.63
N ALA A 276 -7.41 2.50 -9.59
CA ALA A 276 -6.99 2.90 -8.26
C ALA A 276 -6.28 1.71 -7.58
N LEU A 277 -5.01 1.89 -7.25
CA LEU A 277 -4.24 0.98 -6.41
C LEU A 277 -3.45 1.82 -5.42
N ASP A 278 -3.50 1.44 -4.15
CA ASP A 278 -2.68 2.09 -3.14
C ASP A 278 -2.36 1.13 -1.99
N TRP A 279 -1.08 1.07 -1.63
CA TRP A 279 -0.62 0.24 -0.51
C TRP A 279 -0.77 1.01 0.79
N CYS A 280 -1.14 0.32 1.87
CA CYS A 280 -1.17 0.95 3.17
C CYS A 280 0.26 1.27 3.63
N PRO A 281 0.57 2.53 3.97
CA PRO A 281 1.93 2.92 4.36
C PRO A 281 2.37 2.29 5.68
N THR A 282 1.42 1.94 6.57
CA THR A 282 1.72 1.34 7.89
C THR A 282 1.61 -0.19 7.92
N ARG A 283 0.84 -0.77 6.99
CA ARG A 283 0.59 -2.22 6.93
C ARG A 283 1.02 -2.74 5.56
N SER A 284 2.16 -3.42 5.52
CA SER A 284 2.76 -3.95 4.28
C SER A 284 1.84 -4.88 3.47
N ASN A 285 0.86 -5.50 4.13
CA ASN A 285 0.00 -6.51 3.53
C ASN A 285 -1.42 -5.99 3.25
N LEU A 286 -1.65 -4.69 3.33
CA LEU A 286 -2.96 -4.10 3.01
C LEU A 286 -2.83 -3.30 1.71
N LEU A 287 -3.66 -3.65 0.73
CA LEU A 287 -3.78 -2.96 -0.55
C LEU A 287 -5.22 -2.50 -0.73
N ALA A 288 -5.44 -1.23 -1.03
CA ALA A 288 -6.70 -0.74 -1.54
C ALA A 288 -6.68 -0.82 -3.07
N SER A 289 -7.78 -1.30 -3.66
CA SER A 289 -7.96 -1.36 -5.10
C SER A 289 -9.34 -0.84 -5.49
N GLY A 290 -9.46 -0.14 -6.60
CA GLY A 290 -10.74 0.42 -7.05
C GLY A 290 -10.94 0.23 -8.55
N GLY A 291 -12.11 -0.29 -8.91
CA GLY A 291 -12.54 -0.51 -10.28
C GLY A 291 -13.92 0.08 -10.55
N GLY A 292 -13.97 1.15 -11.36
CA GLY A 292 -15.22 1.85 -11.69
C GLY A 292 -15.98 2.35 -10.44
N ARG A 293 -17.18 1.81 -10.21
CA ARG A 293 -18.05 2.17 -9.07
C ARG A 293 -17.76 1.37 -7.78
N MET A 294 -16.79 0.45 -7.79
CA MET A 294 -16.54 -0.46 -6.67
C MET A 294 -15.13 -0.25 -6.11
N ILE A 295 -15.02 -0.14 -4.79
CA ILE A 295 -13.75 -0.05 -4.06
C ILE A 295 -13.61 -1.34 -3.25
N ILE A 296 -12.49 -2.04 -3.41
CA ILE A 296 -12.17 -3.28 -2.70
C ILE A 296 -10.87 -3.07 -1.92
N ALA A 297 -10.95 -3.13 -0.60
CA ALA A 297 -9.76 -3.27 0.24
C ALA A 297 -9.37 -4.75 0.36
N LEU A 298 -8.07 -5.03 0.34
CA LEU A 298 -7.49 -6.36 0.40
C LEU A 298 -6.48 -6.39 1.54
N SER A 299 -6.66 -7.30 2.50
CA SER A 299 -5.68 -7.57 3.54
C SER A 299 -5.18 -9.00 3.41
N PHE A 300 -3.87 -9.16 3.31
CA PHE A 300 -3.22 -10.47 3.28
C PHE A 300 -2.67 -10.81 4.68
N GLY A 301 -3.16 -11.89 5.31
CA GLY A 301 -2.60 -12.41 6.57
C GLY A 301 -3.60 -12.75 7.67
N MET A 302 -4.83 -12.23 7.67
CA MET A 302 -5.97 -12.75 8.43
C MET A 302 -7.23 -12.05 7.90
N LEU A 303 -8.15 -12.82 7.33
CA LEU A 303 -9.45 -12.40 6.78
C LEU A 303 -9.39 -11.31 5.67
N LEU A 304 -9.73 -11.69 4.44
CA LEU A 304 -10.06 -10.77 3.36
C LEU A 304 -11.31 -9.98 3.77
N MET A 305 -11.16 -8.71 4.15
CA MET A 305 -12.32 -7.81 4.33
C MET A 305 -12.59 -7.07 3.02
N VAL A 306 -13.48 -7.63 2.22
CA VAL A 306 -14.12 -6.92 1.10
C VAL A 306 -15.14 -5.95 1.71
N PHE A 307 -14.89 -4.65 1.60
CA PHE A 307 -15.94 -3.65 1.81
C PHE A 307 -16.73 -3.53 0.51
N ALA A 308 -18.05 -3.70 0.59
CA ALA A 308 -19.00 -3.49 -0.50
C ALA A 308 -19.78 -2.20 -0.24
#